data_AF-A0A8S9RDN4-F1
#
_entry.id   AF-A0A8S9RDN4-F1
#
_cell.length_a   1.000
_cell.length_b   1.000
_cell.length_c   1.000
_cell.angle_alpha   90.00
_cell.angle_beta   90.00
_cell.angle_gamma   90.00
#
_symmetry.space_group_name_H-M   'P 1'
#
loop_
_entity.id
_entity.type
_entity.pdbx_description
1 polymer ?
#
loop_
_entity_poly.entity_id
_entity_poly.type
_entity_poly.pdbx_seq_one_letter_code
_entity_poly.pdbx_strand_id
1 'polypeptide(L)'
;MFLGASLNCNRPGPACNDPRLIAGDESVVYFHGKSKEHFSLVSDPDLQINARFTGHRPAGRSRDFTWVQALGFLFNSQKFSLEATKVATWDDSIDHLTFSFDGQDLIIPKEILSTW
;
A
#
# COMPACT_ATOMS: atom_id res chain seq x y z
N MET A 1 12.83 -6.92 -0.08
CA MET A 1 11.38 -7.06 -0.40
C MET A 1 11.16 -6.56 -1.80
N PHE A 2 11.34 -7.39 -2.83
CA PHE A 2 10.87 -7.14 -4.20
C PHE A 2 10.91 -8.44 -5.02
N LEU A 3 9.95 -8.50 -5.95
CA LEU A 3 9.77 -9.37 -7.12
C LEU A 3 9.24 -10.80 -6.89
N GLY A 4 8.03 -11.05 -7.38
CA GLY A 4 7.50 -12.39 -7.61
C GLY A 4 6.02 -12.42 -7.96
N ALA A 5 5.74 -12.41 -9.28
CA ALA A 5 4.48 -12.72 -9.97
C ALA A 5 3.51 -11.55 -10.25
N SER A 6 3.36 -11.26 -11.55
CA SER A 6 2.11 -10.72 -12.09
C SER A 6 0.98 -11.63 -11.60
N LEU A 7 0.14 -11.13 -10.69
CA LEU A 7 -1.09 -11.80 -10.31
C LEU A 7 -2.01 -11.77 -11.52
N ASN A 8 -1.97 -12.82 -12.35
CA ASN A 8 -3.00 -13.02 -13.35
C ASN A 8 -4.28 -13.40 -12.60
N CYS A 9 -5.09 -12.38 -12.32
CA CYS A 9 -6.36 -12.53 -11.61
C CYS A 9 -7.47 -13.22 -12.40
N ASN A 10 -7.17 -13.70 -13.60
CA ASN A 10 -8.12 -14.40 -14.46
C ASN A 10 -7.98 -15.94 -14.39
N ARG A 11 -7.24 -16.50 -13.41
CA ARG A 11 -7.10 -17.96 -13.22
C ARG A 11 -7.57 -18.41 -11.83
N PRO A 12 -8.14 -19.63 -11.70
CA PRO A 12 -8.43 -20.22 -10.39
C PRO A 12 -7.14 -20.40 -9.59
N GLY A 13 -7.06 -19.80 -8.40
CA GLY A 13 -5.87 -19.70 -7.56
C GLY A 13 -6.15 -18.79 -6.36
N PRO A 14 -5.21 -18.58 -5.41
CA PRO A 14 -5.44 -17.85 -4.17
C PRO A 14 -6.14 -16.53 -4.46
N ALA A 15 -7.32 -16.38 -3.87
CA ALA A 15 -8.35 -15.42 -4.27
C ALA A 15 -7.72 -14.05 -4.55
N CYS A 16 -7.78 -13.64 -5.82
CA CYS A 16 -7.46 -12.27 -6.14
C CYS A 16 -8.31 -11.34 -5.27
N ASN A 17 -7.67 -10.29 -4.77
CA ASN A 17 -8.25 -9.23 -3.94
C ASN A 17 -8.35 -9.50 -2.43
N ASP A 18 -7.93 -10.66 -1.91
CA ASP A 18 -7.77 -10.83 -0.46
C ASP A 18 -6.38 -10.34 -0.01
N PRO A 19 -6.30 -9.38 0.94
CA PRO A 19 -5.03 -8.81 1.38
C PRO A 19 -4.21 -9.86 2.13
N ARG A 20 -3.04 -10.17 1.59
CA ARG A 20 -2.06 -11.06 2.21
C ARG A 20 -0.69 -10.37 2.30
N LEU A 21 -0.01 -10.64 3.39
CA LEU A 21 1.40 -10.28 3.58
C LEU A 21 2.22 -11.56 3.48
N ILE A 22 3.32 -11.51 2.73
CA ILE A 22 4.28 -12.61 2.64
C ILE A 22 5.52 -12.15 3.39
N ALA A 23 5.85 -12.84 4.47
CA ALA A 23 7.03 -12.55 5.29
C ALA A 23 8.31 -13.06 4.61
N GLY A 24 9.47 -12.64 5.12
CA GLY A 24 10.78 -12.98 4.53
C GLY A 24 11.12 -14.48 4.58
N ASP A 25 10.45 -15.23 5.44
CA ASP A 25 10.52 -16.70 5.59
C ASP A 25 9.46 -17.43 4.75
N GLU A 26 8.82 -16.73 3.79
CA GLU A 26 7.75 -17.24 2.93
C GLU A 26 6.41 -17.52 3.65
N SER A 27 6.31 -17.21 4.95
CA SER A 27 5.06 -17.33 5.70
C SER A 27 4.00 -16.36 5.16
N VAL A 28 2.78 -16.87 4.96
CA VAL A 28 1.65 -16.08 4.47
C VAL A 28 0.72 -15.72 5.62
N VAL A 29 0.47 -14.42 5.81
CA VAL A 29 -0.47 -13.90 6.79
C VAL A 29 -1.63 -13.21 6.08
N TYR A 30 -2.84 -13.63 6.39
CA TYR A 30 -4.06 -12.94 5.97
C TYR A 30 -4.34 -11.82 6.97
N PHE A 31 -4.27 -10.58 6.49
CA PHE A 31 -4.41 -9.42 7.35
C PHE A 31 -5.34 -8.40 6.70
N HIS A 32 -6.55 -8.31 7.25
CA HIS A 32 -7.58 -7.37 6.79
C HIS A 32 -7.50 -6.00 7.49
N GLY A 33 -6.45 -5.74 8.28
CA GLY A 33 -6.24 -4.45 8.95
C GLY A 33 -7.49 -3.82 9.57
N LYS A 34 -7.49 -2.49 9.61
CA LYS A 34 -8.65 -1.69 9.96
C LYS A 34 -8.54 -0.35 9.25
N SER A 35 -9.64 0.09 8.65
CA SER A 35 -9.66 1.37 7.92
C SER A 35 -9.31 2.53 8.86
N LYS A 36 -8.49 3.46 8.37
CA LYS A 36 -7.97 4.66 9.05
C LYS A 36 -6.97 4.39 10.18
N GLU A 37 -6.48 3.16 10.31
CA GLU A 37 -5.44 2.80 11.28
C GLU A 37 -4.09 2.60 10.59
N HIS A 38 -3.03 2.59 11.40
CA HIS A 38 -1.65 2.38 10.96
C HIS A 38 -1.09 1.10 11.57
N PHE A 39 -0.30 0.37 10.78
CA PHE A 39 0.34 -0.87 11.22
C PHE A 39 1.81 -0.89 10.78
N SER A 40 2.70 -1.36 11.64
CA SER A 40 4.10 -1.58 11.30
C SER A 40 4.22 -2.86 10.46
N LEU A 41 4.81 -2.76 9.27
CA LEU A 41 5.11 -3.89 8.39
C LEU A 41 6.54 -4.40 8.61
N VAL A 42 7.49 -3.48 8.80
CA VAL A 42 8.90 -3.76 9.07
C VAL A 42 9.35 -2.82 10.19
N SER A 43 10.12 -3.34 11.15
CA SER A 43 10.71 -2.58 12.24
C SER A 43 12.11 -3.08 12.53
N ASP A 44 13.06 -2.16 12.53
CA ASP A 44 14.47 -2.29 12.84
C ASP A 44 14.93 -0.97 13.47
N PRO A 45 16.04 -0.90 14.25
CA PRO A 45 16.45 0.35 14.89
C PRO A 45 16.55 1.56 13.95
N ASP A 46 17.01 1.36 12.71
CA ASP A 46 17.23 2.43 11.74
C ASP A 46 16.24 2.41 10.56
N LEU A 47 15.29 1.47 10.54
CA LEU A 47 14.30 1.32 9.48
C LEU A 47 12.92 0.96 10.03
N GLN A 48 11.92 1.78 9.73
CA GLN A 48 10.51 1.45 9.95
C GLN A 48 9.71 1.64 8.67
N ILE A 49 8.90 0.63 8.34
CA ILE A 49 7.91 0.72 7.25
C ILE A 49 6.54 0.54 7.87
N ASN A 50 5.71 1.58 7.78
CA ASN A 50 4.34 1.61 8.28
C ASN A 50 3.36 1.67 7.12
N ALA A 51 2.22 1.01 7.26
CA ALA A 51 1.11 1.09 6.32
C ALA A 51 -0.12 1.70 6.98
N ARG A 52 -0.71 2.70 6.31
CA ARG A 52 -2.03 3.21 6.62
C ARG A 52 -3.06 2.45 5.80
N PHE A 53 -4.07 1.89 6.46
CA PHE A 53 -5.13 1.16 5.77
C PHE A 53 -6.32 2.07 5.49
N THR A 54 -6.92 1.91 4.32
CA THR A 54 -8.25 2.45 3.98
C THR A 54 -9.21 1.27 3.77
N GLY A 55 -10.51 1.53 3.72
CA GLY A 55 -11.47 0.48 3.42
C GLY A 55 -12.83 0.98 3.00
N HIS A 56 -13.61 0.04 2.48
CA HIS A 56 -14.99 0.20 2.09
C HIS A 56 -15.82 -0.96 2.66
N ARG A 57 -16.96 -0.64 3.27
CA ARG A 57 -17.92 -1.62 3.76
C ARG A 57 -19.16 -1.61 2.87
N PRO A 58 -19.32 -2.61 1.99
CA PRO A 58 -20.55 -2.78 1.24
C PRO A 58 -21.75 -2.99 2.17
N ALA A 59 -22.93 -2.58 1.72
CA ALA A 59 -24.17 -2.81 2.45
C ALA A 59 -24.36 -4.31 2.78
N GLY A 60 -24.79 -4.60 4.01
CA GLY A 60 -25.02 -5.98 4.47
C GLY A 60 -23.77 -6.77 4.86
N ARG A 61 -22.57 -6.16 4.83
CA ARG A 61 -21.33 -6.81 5.32
C ARG A 61 -21.02 -6.38 6.75
N SER A 62 -20.50 -7.31 7.54
CA SER A 62 -20.09 -7.09 8.94
C SER A 62 -18.68 -6.52 9.09
N ARG A 63 -17.87 -6.55 8.02
CA ARG A 63 -16.47 -6.11 8.01
C ARG A 63 -16.15 -5.25 6.79
N ASP A 64 -15.11 -4.43 6.92
CA ASP A 64 -14.56 -3.64 5.82
C ASP A 64 -13.74 -4.55 4.90
N PHE A 65 -13.78 -4.27 3.60
CA PHE A 65 -12.67 -4.61 2.72
C PHE A 65 -11.63 -3.52 2.84
N THR A 66 -10.38 -3.89 3.09
CA THR A 66 -9.30 -2.93 3.33
C THR A 66 -8.16 -3.09 2.36
N TRP A 67 -7.51 -1.98 2.07
CA TRP A 67 -6.31 -1.90 1.25
C TRP A 67 -5.29 -0.99 1.91
N VAL A 68 -4.02 -1.10 1.50
CA VAL A 68 -3.01 -0.10 1.85
C VAL A 68 -3.34 1.19 1.10
N GLN A 69 -3.52 2.26 1.85
CA GLN A 69 -3.73 3.61 1.31
C GLN A 69 -2.40 4.35 1.19
N ALA A 70 -1.56 4.22 2.21
CA ALA A 70 -0.28 4.91 2.27
C ALA A 70 0.79 4.02 2.89
N LEU A 71 2.02 4.21 2.44
CA LEU A 71 3.22 3.68 3.06
C LEU A 71 4.05 4.85 3.60
N GLY A 72 4.48 4.71 4.84
CA GLY A 72 5.45 5.60 5.48
C GLY A 72 6.76 4.84 5.72
N PHE A 73 7.86 5.46 5.34
CA PHE A 73 9.21 4.95 5.50
C PHE A 73 9.96 5.90 6.43
N LEU A 74 10.48 5.37 7.52
CA LEU A 74 11.43 6.04 8.38
C LEU A 74 12.77 5.35 8.19
N PHE A 75 13.77 6.08 7.71
CA PHE A 75 15.14 5.60 7.59
C PHE A 75 16.05 6.57 8.32
N ASN A 76 16.62 6.14 9.45
CA ASN A 76 17.24 7.03 10.43
C ASN A 76 16.26 8.17 10.81
N SER A 77 16.63 9.42 10.53
CA SER A 77 15.79 10.60 10.74
C SER A 77 14.90 10.97 9.56
N GLN A 78 15.15 10.39 8.38
CA GLN A 78 14.49 10.77 7.13
C GLN A 78 13.14 10.08 7.02
N LYS A 79 12.13 10.83 6.59
CA LYS A 79 10.77 10.35 6.41
C LYS A 79 10.40 10.45 4.95
N PHE A 80 9.94 9.36 4.37
CA PHE A 80 9.33 9.35 3.05
C PHE A 80 7.93 8.77 3.14
N SER A 81 6.97 9.33 2.41
CA SER A 81 5.64 8.73 2.30
C SER A 81 5.17 8.67 0.86
N LEU A 82 4.42 7.61 0.57
CA LEU A 82 3.66 7.44 -0.66
C LEU A 82 2.21 7.17 -0.27
N GLU A 83 1.28 7.96 -0.78
CA GLU A 83 -0.16 7.84 -0.51
C GLU A 83 -0.97 7.83 -1.81
N ALA A 84 -1.97 6.95 -1.89
CA ALA A 84 -3.00 7.02 -2.90
C ALA A 84 -4.11 7.99 -2.44
N THR A 85 -4.42 8.95 -3.31
CA THR A 85 -5.47 9.94 -3.09
C THR A 85 -6.81 9.25 -3.00
N LYS A 86 -7.57 9.56 -1.95
CA LYS A 86 -8.90 8.99 -1.76
C LYS A 86 -9.91 9.72 -2.66
N VAL A 87 -10.31 9.05 -3.73
CA VAL A 87 -11.30 9.55 -4.70
C VAL A 87 -12.57 8.69 -4.70
N ALA A 88 -13.70 9.29 -5.12
CA ALA A 88 -14.97 8.56 -5.26
C ALA A 88 -15.00 7.65 -6.50
N THR A 89 -14.30 8.06 -7.56
CA THR A 89 -14.13 7.32 -8.80
C THR A 89 -12.68 7.47 -9.24
N TRP A 90 -12.05 6.36 -9.58
CA TRP A 90 -10.69 6.34 -10.07
C TRP A 90 -10.66 6.78 -11.54
N ASP A 91 -9.76 7.70 -11.87
CA ASP A 91 -9.56 8.19 -13.22
C ASP A 91 -8.11 7.91 -13.62
N ASP A 92 -7.92 6.97 -14.53
CA ASP A 92 -6.59 6.53 -14.99
C ASP A 92 -5.82 7.62 -15.76
N SER A 93 -6.47 8.73 -16.12
CA SER A 93 -5.81 9.87 -16.76
C SER A 93 -5.11 10.81 -15.78
N ILE A 94 -5.32 10.64 -14.47
CA ILE A 94 -4.77 11.47 -13.39
C ILE A 94 -3.80 10.64 -12.56
N ASP A 95 -2.67 11.24 -12.17
CA ASP A 95 -1.80 10.63 -11.15
C ASP A 95 -2.43 10.84 -9.77
N HIS A 96 -2.93 9.76 -9.17
CA HIS A 96 -3.51 9.79 -7.83
C HIS A 96 -2.49 9.57 -6.73
N LEU A 97 -1.20 9.42 -7.05
CA LEU A 97 -0.15 9.23 -6.05
C LEU A 97 0.39 10.56 -5.54
N THR A 98 0.54 10.66 -4.22
CA THR A 98 1.21 11.78 -3.56
C THR A 98 2.44 11.27 -2.85
N PHE A 99 3.54 11.99 -2.99
CA PHE A 99 4.81 11.69 -2.36
C PHE A 99 5.18 12.82 -1.40
N SER A 100 5.76 12.48 -0.25
CA SER A 100 6.37 13.47 0.63
C SER A 100 7.75 13.01 1.11
N PHE A 101 8.65 13.95 1.31
CA PHE A 101 9.96 13.75 1.91
C PHE A 101 10.17 14.76 3.04
N ASP A 102 10.45 14.27 4.24
CA ASP A 102 10.53 15.04 5.49
C ASP A 102 9.35 15.99 5.74
N GLY A 103 8.15 15.56 5.34
CA GLY A 103 6.91 16.32 5.49
C GLY A 103 6.70 17.41 4.44
N GLN A 104 7.54 17.48 3.40
CA GLN A 104 7.37 18.36 2.25
C GLN A 104 6.91 17.56 1.04
N ASP A 105 5.98 18.10 0.27
CA ASP A 105 5.50 17.48 -0.96
C ASP A 105 6.65 17.29 -1.95
N LEU A 106 6.75 16.08 -2.50
CA LEU A 106 7.76 15.71 -3.48
C LEU A 106 7.10 15.49 -4.83
N ILE A 107 7.48 16.29 -5.82
CA ILE A 107 7.04 16.09 -7.21
C ILE A 107 8.06 15.19 -7.90
N ILE A 108 7.63 14.01 -8.33
CA ILE A 108 8.46 13.10 -9.13
C ILE A 108 8.14 13.35 -10.61
N PRO A 109 9.08 13.90 -11.40
CA PRO A 109 8.84 14.12 -12.82
C PRO A 109 8.71 12.77 -13.56
N LYS A 110 7.77 12.71 -14.50
CA LYS A 110 7.64 11.57 -15.41
C LYS A 110 8.73 11.67 -16.48
N GLU A 111 9.67 10.73 -16.47
CA GLU A 111 10.72 10.62 -17.46
C GLU A 111 10.43 9.48 -18.46
N ILE A 112 11.22 9.42 -19.54
CA ILE A 112 11.03 8.48 -20.67
C ILE A 112 11.03 7.00 -20.23
N LEU A 113 11.57 6.68 -19.05
CA LEU A 113 11.65 5.33 -18.48
C LEU A 113 10.86 5.15 -17.18
N SER A 114 10.06 6.14 -16.78
CA SER A 114 9.20 5.99 -15.61
C SER A 114 8.12 4.94 -15.88
N THR A 115 8.19 3.82 -15.15
CA THR A 115 7.18 2.76 -15.13
C THR A 115 6.78 2.52 -13.67
N TRP A 116 5.48 2.41 -13.41
CA TRP A 116 4.90 2.13 -12.10
C TRP A 116 3.90 0.99 -12.23
#